data_AF-A0A7S0ZLW1-F1
#
_entry.id   AF-A0A7S0ZLW1-F1
#
_cell.length_a   1.000
_cell.length_b   1.000
_cell.length_c   1.000
_cell.angle_alpha   90.00
_cell.angle_beta   90.00
_cell.angle_gamma   90.00
#
_symmetry.space_group_name_H-M   'P 1'
#
loop_
_entity.id
_entity.type
_entity.pdbx_description
1 polymer ?
#
loop_
_entity_poly.entity_id
_entity_poly.type
_entity_poly.pdbx_seq_one_letter_code
_entity_poly.pdbx_strand_id
1 'polypeptide(L)'
;QEAHFVGPFIEVQKPRTFSSSLILAMASSSPPSTTEIMKKAGAKALSGGIAGAAAQGINVCTLMWMRTIMNYQYRYGGGLVDTTKKLYAEGGIPRFYRGLAPALFQAPMSRFGDTAANDGALAALETSTLPTAVKTMIASACAAGFRVFLMPVDAWKTTKQVEGKEGLKKLIEKTKKNPTALWQGSVAAMSATWVGHYPWFYTNNQLRESMPEFGIPYGKYVRNAVIGFCSAAVSDTCSNSLRVLKTTRQTALVPVSYADAAKEIIAKEGLVGFFGRGLKTRILTNGIQGALF
;
A
#
# COMPACT_ATOMS: atom_id res chain seq x y z
N GLN A 1 -37.91 -26.71 -55.81
CA GLN A 1 -37.82 -25.54 -56.72
C GLN A 1 -37.94 -24.30 -55.85
N GLU A 2 -36.82 -23.60 -55.71
CA GLU A 2 -36.61 -22.23 -55.19
C GLU A 2 -37.29 -21.80 -53.87
N ALA A 3 -36.54 -21.92 -52.77
CA ALA A 3 -36.75 -21.12 -51.56
C ALA A 3 -35.69 -20.00 -51.55
N HIS A 4 -36.16 -18.76 -51.64
CA HIS A 4 -35.38 -17.53 -51.66
C HIS A 4 -34.56 -17.34 -50.38
N PHE A 5 -33.24 -17.20 -50.54
CA PHE A 5 -32.32 -16.72 -49.52
C PHE A 5 -32.36 -15.18 -49.52
N VAL A 6 -32.93 -14.57 -48.48
CA VAL A 6 -32.83 -13.12 -48.24
C VAL A 6 -31.93 -12.92 -47.03
N GLY A 7 -30.66 -12.59 -47.28
CA GLY A 7 -29.70 -12.22 -46.24
C GLY A 7 -30.03 -10.85 -45.64
N PRO A 8 -29.65 -10.57 -44.39
CA PRO A 8 -29.83 -9.25 -43.80
C PRO A 8 -28.88 -8.25 -44.46
N PHE A 9 -29.46 -7.16 -44.98
CA PHE A 9 -28.74 -5.97 -45.46
C PHE A 9 -27.84 -5.43 -44.35
N ILE A 10 -26.52 -5.50 -44.53
CA ILE A 10 -25.57 -4.72 -43.73
C ILE A 10 -25.58 -3.31 -44.31
N GLU A 11 -26.25 -2.38 -43.63
CA GLU A 11 -26.16 -0.95 -43.92
C GLU A 11 -24.76 -0.46 -43.52
N VAL A 12 -23.89 -0.25 -44.51
CA VAL A 12 -22.56 0.32 -44.32
C VAL A 12 -22.73 1.76 -43.83
N GLN A 13 -22.55 2.00 -42.52
CA GLN A 13 -22.47 3.35 -41.98
C GLN A 13 -21.35 4.11 -42.69
N LYS A 14 -21.70 5.15 -43.46
CA LYS A 14 -20.74 6.11 -44.01
C LYS A 14 -19.84 6.65 -42.90
N PRO A 15 -18.52 6.78 -43.13
CA PRO A 15 -17.63 7.38 -42.14
C PRO A 15 -18.11 8.80 -41.84
N ARG A 16 -18.40 9.08 -40.56
CA ARG A 16 -18.64 10.46 -40.10
C ARG A 16 -17.37 11.25 -40.38
N THR A 17 -17.40 12.08 -41.42
CA THR A 17 -16.38 13.09 -41.68
C THR A 17 -16.41 14.06 -40.50
N PHE A 18 -15.43 13.93 -39.60
CA PHE A 18 -15.18 14.94 -38.59
C PHE A 18 -14.92 16.26 -39.32
N SER A 19 -15.72 17.29 -39.01
CA SER A 19 -15.52 18.62 -39.59
C SER A 19 -14.09 19.08 -39.29
N SER A 20 -13.40 19.64 -40.30
CA SER A 20 -12.06 20.21 -40.19
C SER A 20 -11.94 21.22 -39.03
N SER A 21 -13.05 21.84 -38.63
CA SER A 21 -13.16 22.73 -37.47
C SER A 21 -12.88 22.01 -36.14
N LEU A 22 -13.31 20.75 -36.00
CA LEU A 22 -13.08 19.94 -34.80
C LEU A 22 -11.62 19.46 -34.74
N ILE A 23 -11.03 19.18 -35.90
CA ILE A 23 -9.62 18.79 -36.03
C ILE A 23 -8.71 19.99 -35.71
N LEU A 24 -9.07 21.20 -36.15
CA LEU A 24 -8.34 22.42 -35.78
C LEU A 24 -8.48 22.77 -34.29
N ALA A 25 -9.65 22.57 -33.69
CA ALA A 25 -9.87 22.83 -32.26
C ALA A 25 -9.09 21.87 -31.35
N MET A 26 -8.79 20.65 -31.81
CA MET A 26 -7.91 19.72 -31.10
C MET A 26 -6.42 20.04 -31.26
N ALA A 27 -6.05 20.80 -32.30
CA ALA A 27 -4.67 21.21 -32.56
C ALA A 27 -4.28 22.54 -31.85
N SER A 28 -5.22 23.22 -31.18
CA SER A 28 -5.04 24.58 -30.65
C SER A 28 -4.83 24.69 -29.14
N SER A 29 -4.75 23.60 -28.38
CA SER A 29 -4.37 23.70 -26.97
C SER A 29 -2.85 23.79 -26.88
N SER A 30 -2.31 24.99 -26.64
CA SER A 30 -0.92 25.16 -26.21
C SER A 30 -0.61 24.18 -25.08
N PRO A 31 0.58 23.55 -25.05
CA PRO A 31 0.94 22.67 -23.96
C PRO A 31 0.77 23.43 -22.63
N PRO A 32 0.16 22.80 -21.61
CA PRO A 32 -0.16 23.49 -20.37
C PRO A 32 1.11 24.07 -19.77
N SER A 33 1.01 25.32 -19.29
CA SER A 33 2.14 25.98 -18.63
C SER A 33 2.54 25.23 -17.36
N THR A 34 3.79 25.38 -16.94
CA THR A 34 4.28 24.77 -15.68
C THR A 34 3.39 25.13 -14.49
N THR A 35 2.89 26.37 -14.43
CA THR A 35 1.98 26.82 -13.38
C THR A 35 0.65 26.07 -13.39
N GLU A 36 0.08 25.83 -14.57
CA GLU A 36 -1.17 25.06 -14.72
C GLU A 36 -0.98 23.59 -14.36
N ILE A 37 0.14 22.98 -14.77
CA ILE A 37 0.50 21.60 -14.41
C ILE A 37 0.61 21.48 -12.89
N MET A 38 1.33 22.40 -12.23
CA MET A 38 1.51 22.38 -10.78
C MET A 38 0.19 22.61 -10.02
N LYS A 39 -0.67 23.52 -10.51
CA LYS A 39 -1.99 23.74 -9.92
C LYS A 39 -2.89 22.51 -10.05
N LYS A 40 -2.92 21.87 -11.23
CA LYS A 40 -3.65 20.63 -11.47
C LYS A 40 -3.13 19.49 -10.59
N ALA A 41 -1.82 19.31 -10.54
CA ALA A 41 -1.17 18.30 -9.71
C ALA A 41 -1.48 18.50 -8.21
N GLY A 42 -1.40 19.73 -7.71
CA GLY A 42 -1.74 20.06 -6.33
C GLY A 42 -3.21 19.77 -5.99
N ALA A 43 -4.14 20.15 -6.86
CA ALA A 43 -5.57 19.87 -6.67
C ALA A 43 -5.88 18.36 -6.69
N LYS A 44 -5.26 17.61 -7.61
CA LYS A 44 -5.38 16.14 -7.68
C LYS A 44 -4.78 15.47 -6.45
N ALA A 45 -3.59 15.89 -6.04
CA ALA A 45 -2.93 15.37 -4.86
C ALA A 45 -3.78 15.56 -3.59
N LEU A 46 -4.37 16.76 -3.41
CA LEU A 46 -5.20 17.07 -2.25
C LEU A 46 -6.51 16.26 -2.26
N SER A 47 -7.24 16.25 -3.38
CA SER A 47 -8.53 15.55 -3.48
C SER A 47 -8.38 14.03 -3.33
N GLY A 48 -7.41 13.43 -4.01
CA GLY A 48 -7.10 12.00 -3.86
C GLY A 48 -6.64 11.65 -2.44
N GLY A 49 -5.81 12.52 -1.84
CA GLY A 49 -5.31 12.35 -0.48
C GLY A 49 -6.44 12.31 0.57
N ILE A 50 -7.41 13.22 0.51
CA ILE A 50 -8.53 13.29 1.47
C ILE A 50 -9.38 12.02 1.41
N ALA A 51 -9.71 11.55 0.21
CA ALA A 51 -10.47 10.32 0.03
C ALA A 51 -9.72 9.10 0.61
N GLY A 52 -8.41 9.01 0.36
CA GLY A 52 -7.56 7.98 0.93
C GLY A 52 -7.50 8.01 2.46
N ALA A 53 -7.39 9.20 3.05
CA ALA A 53 -7.35 9.38 4.50
C ALA A 53 -8.63 8.89 5.18
N ALA A 54 -9.80 9.26 4.65
CA ALA A 54 -11.10 8.90 5.21
C ALA A 54 -11.30 7.37 5.26
N ALA A 55 -11.05 6.69 4.13
CA ALA A 55 -11.14 5.23 4.05
C ALA A 55 -10.19 4.54 5.05
N GLN A 56 -8.98 5.08 5.20
CA GLN A 56 -7.98 4.52 6.10
C GLN A 56 -8.33 4.74 7.58
N GLY A 57 -9.08 5.79 7.93
CA GLY A 57 -9.58 6.01 9.29
C GLY A 57 -10.54 4.89 9.72
N ILE A 58 -11.52 4.57 8.88
CA ILE A 58 -12.46 3.47 9.11
C ILE A 58 -11.72 2.14 9.21
N ASN A 59 -10.76 1.92 8.31
CA ASN A 59 -9.92 0.72 8.31
C ASN A 59 -9.17 0.50 9.63
N VAL A 60 -8.68 1.57 10.28
CA VAL A 60 -8.03 1.47 11.60
C VAL A 60 -9.02 1.00 12.65
N CYS A 61 -10.22 1.60 12.72
CA CYS A 61 -11.23 1.19 13.69
C CYS A 61 -11.64 -0.28 13.52
N THR A 62 -11.81 -0.74 12.29
CA THR A 62 -12.31 -2.09 12.00
C THR A 62 -11.22 -3.17 12.09
N LEU A 63 -10.00 -2.89 11.61
CA LEU A 63 -9.00 -3.92 11.31
C LEU A 63 -7.63 -3.71 11.97
N MET A 64 -7.50 -2.75 12.89
CA MET A 64 -6.24 -2.56 13.62
C MET A 64 -5.82 -3.83 14.40
N TRP A 65 -6.76 -4.64 14.87
CA TRP A 65 -6.44 -5.87 15.62
C TRP A 65 -5.56 -6.84 14.82
N MET A 66 -5.84 -7.02 13.52
CA MET A 66 -5.01 -7.83 12.61
C MET A 66 -3.63 -7.22 12.41
N ARG A 67 -3.54 -5.88 12.32
CA ARG A 67 -2.26 -5.16 12.24
C ARG A 67 -1.42 -5.36 13.49
N THR A 68 -2.07 -5.41 14.66
CA THR A 68 -1.40 -5.65 15.94
C THR A 68 -0.81 -7.05 16.01
N ILE A 69 -1.57 -8.08 15.62
CA ILE A 69 -1.07 -9.46 15.51
C ILE A 69 0.12 -9.54 14.54
N MET A 70 -0.04 -8.97 13.34
CA MET A 70 0.99 -9.00 12.31
C MET A 70 2.29 -8.31 12.75
N ASN A 71 2.21 -7.14 13.39
CA ASN A 71 3.40 -6.45 13.90
C ASN A 71 4.08 -7.23 15.03
N TYR A 72 3.32 -7.90 15.90
CA TYR A 72 3.88 -8.83 16.87
C TYR A 72 4.64 -9.97 16.18
N GLN A 73 4.03 -10.61 15.17
CA GLN A 73 4.63 -11.70 14.41
C GLN A 73 5.90 -11.28 13.66
N TYR A 74 5.97 -10.07 13.14
CA TYR A 74 7.20 -9.57 12.53
C TYR A 74 8.35 -9.51 13.55
N ARG A 75 8.07 -9.05 14.77
CA ARG A 75 9.10 -8.91 15.81
C ARG A 75 9.55 -10.25 16.39
N TYR A 76 8.60 -11.13 16.68
CA TYR A 76 8.81 -12.33 17.51
C TYR A 76 8.55 -13.66 16.80
N GLY A 77 8.03 -13.63 15.57
CA GLY A 77 7.55 -14.82 14.90
C GLY A 77 6.23 -15.34 15.47
N GLY A 78 5.92 -16.60 15.17
CA GLY A 78 4.70 -17.30 15.62
C GLY A 78 3.56 -17.32 14.59
N GLY A 79 2.64 -18.26 14.80
CA GLY A 79 1.44 -18.44 13.97
C GLY A 79 0.30 -17.51 14.37
N LEU A 80 -0.66 -17.30 13.45
CA LEU A 80 -1.80 -16.39 13.67
C LEU A 80 -2.61 -16.78 14.92
N VAL A 81 -2.93 -18.06 15.06
CA VAL A 81 -3.74 -18.58 16.18
C VAL A 81 -3.01 -18.39 17.51
N ASP A 82 -1.74 -18.80 17.59
CA ASP A 82 -0.96 -18.74 18.82
C ASP A 82 -0.69 -17.30 19.25
N THR A 83 -0.34 -16.42 18.30
CA THR A 83 -0.20 -14.99 18.59
C THR A 83 -1.52 -14.38 19.05
N THR A 84 -2.65 -14.72 18.42
CA THR A 84 -3.96 -14.21 18.83
C THR A 84 -4.31 -14.63 20.25
N LYS A 85 -4.15 -15.92 20.58
CA LYS A 85 -4.37 -16.44 21.94
C LYS A 85 -3.47 -15.75 22.96
N LYS A 86 -2.18 -15.59 22.63
CA LYS A 86 -1.20 -14.90 23.47
C LYS A 86 -1.61 -13.46 23.75
N LEU A 87 -1.92 -12.68 22.72
CA LEU A 87 -2.33 -11.29 22.87
C LEU A 87 -3.66 -11.17 23.65
N TYR A 88 -4.60 -12.07 23.43
CA TYR A 88 -5.83 -12.10 24.20
C TYR A 88 -5.55 -12.38 25.69
N ALA A 89 -4.67 -13.32 26.01
CA ALA A 89 -4.27 -13.60 27.39
C ALA A 89 -3.53 -12.42 28.05
N GLU A 90 -2.75 -11.64 27.30
CA GLU A 90 -2.00 -10.47 27.81
C GLU A 90 -2.91 -9.30 28.23
N GLY A 91 -4.13 -9.17 27.68
CA GLY A 91 -4.97 -8.02 28.00
C GLY A 91 -6.31 -7.90 27.27
N GLY A 92 -6.86 -9.03 26.83
CA GLY A 92 -8.16 -9.13 26.18
C GLY A 92 -8.28 -8.31 24.89
N ILE A 93 -9.50 -7.91 24.55
CA ILE A 93 -9.81 -7.09 23.37
C ILE A 93 -9.00 -5.76 23.34
N PRO A 94 -8.84 -5.02 24.46
CA PRO A 94 -8.04 -3.79 24.45
C PRO A 94 -6.56 -4.00 24.04
N ARG A 95 -6.00 -5.21 24.20
CA ARG A 95 -4.62 -5.51 23.77
C ARG A 95 -4.43 -5.35 22.27
N PHE A 96 -5.45 -5.70 21.48
CA PHE A 96 -5.41 -5.63 20.02
C PHE A 96 -5.47 -4.20 19.47
N TYR A 97 -5.94 -3.25 20.27
CA TYR A 97 -6.06 -1.83 19.90
C TYR A 97 -5.03 -0.94 20.61
N ARG A 98 -3.98 -1.53 21.20
CA ARG A 98 -2.86 -0.76 21.77
C ARG A 98 -2.15 0.03 20.68
N GLY A 99 -2.16 1.36 20.83
CA GLY A 99 -1.64 2.28 19.82
C GLY A 99 -2.72 2.89 18.90
N LEU A 100 -4.00 2.80 19.27
CA LEU A 100 -5.10 3.33 18.46
C LEU A 100 -4.97 4.83 18.19
N ALA A 101 -4.66 5.63 19.21
CA ALA A 101 -4.48 7.08 19.06
C ALA A 101 -3.42 7.45 18.00
N PRO A 102 -2.16 6.96 18.08
CA PRO A 102 -1.20 7.22 17.00
C PRO A 102 -1.59 6.54 15.67
N ALA A 103 -2.33 5.43 15.67
CA ALA A 103 -2.80 4.80 14.44
C ALA A 103 -3.83 5.65 13.68
N LEU A 104 -4.78 6.27 14.40
CA LEU A 104 -5.82 7.14 13.84
C LEU A 104 -5.25 8.43 13.23
N PHE A 105 -4.04 8.84 13.63
CA PHE A 105 -3.31 9.90 12.95
C PHE A 105 -2.45 9.35 11.80
N GLN A 106 -1.58 8.39 12.13
CA GLN A 106 -0.52 7.95 11.22
C GLN A 106 -1.06 7.24 9.98
N ALA A 107 -2.07 6.39 10.12
CA ALA A 107 -2.55 5.61 8.97
C ALA A 107 -3.30 6.50 7.97
N PRO A 108 -4.27 7.35 8.36
CA PRO A 108 -4.89 8.30 7.45
C PRO A 108 -3.90 9.25 6.79
N MET A 109 -2.95 9.81 7.55
CA MET A 109 -1.90 10.67 6.98
C MET A 109 -1.01 9.91 6.00
N SER A 110 -0.62 8.68 6.32
CA SER A 110 0.16 7.88 5.38
C SER A 110 -0.61 7.62 4.09
N ARG A 111 -1.91 7.28 4.19
CA ARG A 111 -2.71 7.00 3.00
C ARG A 111 -2.96 8.27 2.18
N PHE A 112 -3.17 9.40 2.86
CA PHE A 112 -3.18 10.72 2.21
C PHE A 112 -1.91 10.91 1.38
N GLY A 113 -0.73 10.75 2.00
CA GLY A 113 0.55 10.95 1.34
C GLY A 113 0.77 10.00 0.16
N ASP A 114 0.37 8.73 0.28
CA ASP A 114 0.48 7.76 -0.80
C ASP A 114 -0.36 8.16 -2.02
N THR A 115 -1.64 8.50 -1.80
CA THR A 115 -2.54 8.89 -2.89
C THR A 115 -2.17 10.24 -3.45
N ALA A 116 -1.81 11.20 -2.60
CA ALA A 116 -1.36 12.52 -3.01
C ALA A 116 -0.09 12.46 -3.87
N ALA A 117 0.89 11.64 -3.46
CA ALA A 117 2.11 11.43 -4.23
C ALA A 117 1.83 10.74 -5.57
N ASN A 118 0.94 9.75 -5.59
CA ASN A 118 0.56 9.06 -6.82
C ASN A 118 -0.15 9.98 -7.82
N ASP A 119 -1.25 10.61 -7.40
CA ASP A 119 -2.07 11.44 -8.27
C ASP A 119 -1.32 12.73 -8.68
N GLY A 120 -0.55 13.30 -7.75
CA GLY A 120 0.29 14.45 -8.00
C GLY A 120 1.42 14.16 -8.99
N ALA A 121 2.16 13.05 -8.82
CA ALA A 121 3.24 12.69 -9.75
C ALA A 121 2.71 12.33 -11.14
N LEU A 122 1.59 11.62 -11.23
CA LEU A 122 0.97 11.30 -12.52
C LEU A 122 0.50 12.56 -13.25
N ALA A 123 -0.11 13.51 -12.54
CA ALA A 123 -0.53 14.79 -13.12
C ALA A 123 0.67 15.68 -13.49
N ALA A 124 1.70 15.75 -12.65
CA ALA A 124 2.90 16.55 -12.92
C ALA A 124 3.72 16.02 -14.12
N LEU A 125 3.69 14.71 -14.34
CA LEU A 125 4.43 14.03 -15.40
C LEU A 125 3.54 13.66 -16.59
N GLU A 126 2.31 14.14 -16.66
CA GLU A 126 1.33 13.76 -17.69
C GLU A 126 1.86 14.04 -19.09
N THR A 127 2.47 15.22 -19.28
CA THR A 127 3.06 15.66 -20.55
C THR A 127 4.43 15.04 -20.86
N SER A 128 5.03 14.29 -19.92
CA SER A 128 6.32 13.64 -20.14
C SER A 128 6.17 12.32 -20.92
N THR A 129 7.16 12.04 -21.77
CA THR A 129 7.28 10.80 -22.56
C THR A 129 7.76 9.60 -21.72
N LEU A 130 7.92 9.77 -20.41
CA LEU A 130 8.37 8.72 -19.52
C LEU A 130 7.36 7.55 -19.50
N PRO A 131 7.82 6.29 -19.44
CA PRO A 131 6.93 5.16 -19.24
C PRO A 131 6.16 5.28 -17.91
N THR A 132 4.94 4.77 -17.85
CA THR A 132 4.11 4.76 -16.63
C THR A 132 4.87 4.19 -15.43
N ALA A 133 5.67 3.14 -15.64
CA ALA A 133 6.51 2.56 -14.59
C ALA A 133 7.45 3.58 -13.95
N VAL A 134 8.05 4.49 -14.72
CA VAL A 134 8.95 5.53 -14.21
C VAL A 134 8.17 6.59 -13.43
N LYS A 135 7.00 7.03 -13.95
CA LYS A 135 6.12 7.96 -13.23
C LYS A 135 5.69 7.37 -11.88
N THR A 136 5.37 6.08 -11.85
CA THR A 136 5.04 5.35 -10.62
C THR A 136 6.23 5.20 -9.66
N MET A 137 7.45 5.01 -10.16
CA MET A 137 8.65 5.00 -9.31
C MET A 137 8.87 6.36 -8.62
N ILE A 138 8.66 7.47 -9.34
CA ILE A 138 8.74 8.83 -8.79
C ILE A 138 7.67 9.03 -7.71
N ALA A 139 6.41 8.67 -8.01
CA ALA A 139 5.33 8.67 -7.01
C ALA A 139 5.70 7.88 -5.75
N SER A 140 6.30 6.71 -5.92
CA SER A 140 6.71 5.82 -4.82
C SER A 140 7.82 6.44 -3.97
N ALA A 141 8.78 7.13 -4.59
CA ALA A 141 9.84 7.85 -3.90
C ALA A 141 9.27 9.03 -3.09
N CYS A 142 8.34 9.81 -3.67
CA CYS A 142 7.64 10.89 -2.96
C CYS A 142 6.85 10.37 -1.76
N ALA A 143 6.09 9.28 -1.93
CA ALA A 143 5.34 8.64 -0.84
C ALA A 143 6.26 8.11 0.26
N ALA A 144 7.36 7.45 -0.10
CA ALA A 144 8.35 6.95 0.85
C ALA A 144 9.02 8.09 1.62
N GLY A 145 9.38 9.18 0.96
CA GLY A 145 9.93 10.39 1.59
C GLY A 145 8.95 11.02 2.57
N PHE A 146 7.68 11.16 2.18
CA PHE A 146 6.63 11.68 3.06
C PHE A 146 6.48 10.83 4.34
N ARG A 147 6.57 9.51 4.24
CA ARG A 147 6.47 8.60 5.39
C ARG A 147 7.60 8.77 6.41
N VAL A 148 8.77 9.28 6.01
CA VAL A 148 9.87 9.55 6.97
C VAL A 148 9.43 10.55 8.04
N PHE A 149 8.62 11.55 7.69
CA PHE A 149 8.09 12.51 8.65
C PHE A 149 7.07 11.88 9.61
N LEU A 150 6.41 10.79 9.20
CA LEU A 150 5.45 10.05 10.01
C LEU A 150 6.09 8.97 10.90
N MET A 151 7.40 8.71 10.75
CA MET A 151 8.10 7.65 11.48
C MET A 151 8.03 7.78 13.00
N PRO A 152 8.09 8.98 13.62
CA PRO A 152 7.89 9.10 15.07
C PRO A 152 6.54 8.58 15.56
N VAL A 153 5.46 8.88 14.84
CA VAL A 153 4.12 8.40 15.18
C VAL A 153 3.98 6.91 14.86
N ASP A 154 4.59 6.46 13.77
CA ASP A 154 4.66 5.03 13.43
C ASP A 154 5.44 4.22 14.48
N ALA A 155 6.51 4.77 15.04
CA ALA A 155 7.29 4.13 16.11
C ALA A 155 6.46 3.99 17.38
N TRP A 156 5.69 5.03 17.74
CA TRP A 156 4.77 4.95 18.87
C TRP A 156 3.69 3.88 18.66
N LYS A 157 3.00 3.91 17.52
CA LYS A 157 1.99 2.90 17.16
C LYS A 157 2.58 1.49 17.15
N THR A 158 3.64 1.26 16.38
CA THR A 158 4.23 -0.07 16.17
C THR A 158 4.77 -0.64 17.48
N THR A 159 5.45 0.17 18.30
CA THR A 159 5.96 -0.29 19.60
C THR A 159 4.82 -0.65 20.56
N LYS A 160 3.72 0.11 20.59
CA LYS A 160 2.53 -0.25 21.38
C LYS A 160 1.85 -1.53 20.89
N GLN A 161 1.81 -1.76 19.58
CA GLN A 161 1.24 -2.97 19.01
C GLN A 161 2.08 -4.21 19.35
N VAL A 162 3.41 -4.08 19.31
CA VAL A 162 4.35 -5.17 19.64
C VAL A 162 4.43 -5.43 21.14
N GLU A 163 4.68 -4.39 21.94
CA GLU A 163 5.03 -4.51 23.37
C GLU A 163 3.84 -4.32 24.32
N GLY A 164 2.65 -4.02 23.79
CA GLY A 164 1.43 -3.86 24.58
C GLY A 164 1.45 -2.61 25.47
N LYS A 165 1.07 -2.77 26.75
CA LYS A 165 0.90 -1.65 27.69
C LYS A 165 2.18 -0.83 27.87
N GLU A 166 3.32 -1.51 27.96
CA GLU A 166 4.63 -0.88 28.22
C GLU A 166 5.28 -0.25 26.98
N GLY A 167 4.68 -0.37 25.78
CA GLY A 167 5.33 0.05 24.54
C GLY A 167 5.72 1.53 24.46
N LEU A 168 4.92 2.46 25.00
CA LEU A 168 5.30 3.89 25.02
C LEU A 168 6.42 4.16 26.01
N LYS A 169 6.39 3.51 27.19
CA LYS A 169 7.46 3.62 28.19
C LYS A 169 8.79 3.17 27.59
N LYS A 170 8.81 1.98 26.98
CA LYS A 170 9.95 1.42 26.25
C LYS A 170 10.47 2.36 25.15
N LEU A 171 9.56 2.95 24.37
CA LEU A 171 9.94 3.91 23.32
C LEU A 171 10.56 5.18 23.91
N ILE A 172 9.97 5.75 24.97
CA ILE A 172 10.51 6.94 25.63
C ILE A 172 11.90 6.67 26.21
N GLU A 173 12.09 5.54 26.90
CA GLU A 173 13.38 5.12 27.44
C GLU A 173 14.45 4.99 26.35
N LYS A 174 14.07 4.42 25.20
CA LYS A 174 14.93 4.30 24.02
C LYS A 174 15.28 5.67 23.43
N THR A 175 14.29 6.56 23.26
CA THR A 175 14.47 7.88 22.66
C THR A 175 15.27 8.83 23.56
N LYS A 176 15.15 8.71 24.90
CA LYS A 176 15.98 9.47 25.85
C LYS A 176 17.47 9.17 25.69
N LYS A 177 17.82 7.91 25.40
CA LYS A 177 19.21 7.50 25.16
C LYS A 177 19.69 7.84 23.75
N ASN A 178 18.80 7.78 22.77
CA ASN A 178 19.11 8.09 21.38
C ASN A 178 17.89 8.73 20.70
N PRO A 179 17.86 10.06 20.49
CA PRO A 179 16.71 10.74 19.89
C PRO A 179 16.34 10.23 18.49
N THR A 180 17.32 9.73 17.73
CA THR A 180 17.09 9.15 16.39
C THR A 180 16.38 7.78 16.42
N ALA A 181 16.15 7.22 17.62
CA ALA A 181 15.40 5.98 17.82
C ALA A 181 14.02 5.97 17.16
N LEU A 182 13.36 7.13 17.08
CA LEU A 182 12.05 7.32 16.44
C LEU A 182 12.08 7.03 14.93
N TRP A 183 13.25 7.12 14.29
CA TRP A 183 13.46 6.84 12.87
C TRP A 183 14.14 5.50 12.60
N GLN A 184 14.38 4.68 13.63
CA GLN A 184 14.94 3.36 13.39
C GLN A 184 13.97 2.50 12.57
N GLY A 185 14.48 1.85 11.54
CA GLY A 185 13.68 1.11 10.57
C GLY A 185 13.19 1.94 9.37
N SER A 186 13.44 3.25 9.31
CA SER A 186 12.96 4.11 8.20
C SER A 186 13.42 3.61 6.83
N VAL A 187 14.70 3.26 6.69
CA VAL A 187 15.24 2.73 5.41
C VAL A 187 14.50 1.45 5.00
N ALA A 188 14.33 0.48 5.92
CA ALA A 188 13.58 -0.73 5.62
C ALA A 188 12.09 -0.45 5.34
N ALA A 189 11.48 0.54 5.99
CA ALA A 189 10.10 0.97 5.71
C ALA A 189 9.97 1.56 4.30
N MET A 190 10.91 2.42 3.91
CA MET A 190 10.98 3.02 2.57
C MET A 190 11.23 1.95 1.51
N SER A 191 12.23 1.08 1.71
CA SER A 191 12.53 -0.03 0.81
C SER A 191 11.34 -0.98 0.67
N ALA A 192 10.66 -1.32 1.77
CA ALA A 192 9.45 -2.17 1.72
C ALA A 192 8.30 -1.50 0.95
N THR A 193 8.19 -0.17 0.99
CA THR A 193 7.22 0.59 0.20
C THR A 193 7.54 0.49 -1.28
N TRP A 194 8.80 0.77 -1.64
CA TRP A 194 9.24 0.78 -3.02
C TRP A 194 9.22 -0.62 -3.66
N VAL A 195 9.81 -1.61 -2.98
CA VAL A 195 9.81 -3.03 -3.41
C VAL A 195 8.40 -3.62 -3.40
N GLY A 196 7.47 -3.09 -2.61
CA GLY A 196 6.07 -3.48 -2.68
C GLY A 196 5.35 -2.90 -3.90
N HIS A 197 5.58 -1.63 -4.23
CA HIS A 197 4.85 -0.94 -5.30
C HIS A 197 5.10 -1.55 -6.69
N TYR A 198 6.36 -1.75 -7.10
CA TYR A 198 6.64 -2.23 -8.46
C TYR A 198 5.98 -3.59 -8.78
N PRO A 199 6.15 -4.65 -7.96
CA PRO A 199 5.50 -5.94 -8.20
C PRO A 199 3.97 -5.85 -8.16
N TRP A 200 3.41 -4.96 -7.33
CA TRP A 200 1.96 -4.74 -7.30
C TRP A 200 1.46 -4.25 -8.66
N PHE A 201 2.02 -3.16 -9.17
CA PHE A 201 1.60 -2.54 -10.44
C PHE A 201 1.88 -3.44 -11.64
N TYR A 202 3.05 -4.08 -11.67
CA TYR A 202 3.38 -5.04 -12.72
C TYR A 202 2.34 -6.17 -12.78
N THR A 203 2.06 -6.81 -11.65
CA THR A 203 1.05 -7.88 -11.56
C THR A 203 -0.34 -7.36 -11.93
N ASN A 204 -0.69 -6.15 -11.48
CA ASN A 204 -1.99 -5.54 -11.77
C ASN A 204 -2.20 -5.35 -13.27
N ASN A 205 -1.21 -4.76 -13.94
CA ASN A 205 -1.27 -4.48 -15.38
C ASN A 205 -1.32 -5.77 -16.19
N GLN A 206 -0.44 -6.74 -15.89
CA GLN A 206 -0.41 -8.02 -16.58
C GLN A 206 -1.72 -8.81 -16.43
N LEU A 207 -2.31 -8.84 -15.23
CA LEU A 207 -3.60 -9.50 -15.02
C LEU A 207 -4.76 -8.72 -15.65
N ARG A 208 -4.69 -7.38 -15.70
CA ARG A 208 -5.70 -6.57 -16.41
C ARG A 208 -5.68 -6.81 -17.92
N GLU A 209 -4.54 -7.12 -18.51
CA GLU A 209 -4.41 -7.45 -19.93
C GLU A 209 -4.83 -8.88 -20.22
N SER A 210 -4.43 -9.83 -19.38
CA SER A 210 -4.61 -11.27 -19.66
C SER A 210 -5.92 -11.89 -19.12
N MET A 211 -6.48 -11.37 -18.03
CA MET A 211 -7.68 -11.95 -17.41
C MET A 211 -8.94 -11.46 -18.14
N PRO A 212 -9.78 -12.32 -18.73
CA PRO A 212 -11.00 -11.89 -19.40
C PRO A 212 -12.03 -11.34 -18.40
N GLU A 213 -13.04 -10.62 -18.91
CA GLU A 213 -14.19 -10.24 -18.09
C GLU A 213 -15.04 -11.47 -17.73
N PHE A 214 -15.61 -11.47 -16.53
CA PHE A 214 -16.44 -12.58 -16.07
C PHE A 214 -17.89 -12.33 -16.48
N GLY A 215 -18.48 -13.25 -17.26
CA GLY A 215 -19.87 -13.19 -17.73
C GLY A 215 -20.92 -13.50 -16.66
N ILE A 216 -20.67 -13.10 -15.41
CA ILE A 216 -21.58 -13.28 -14.26
C ILE A 216 -22.05 -11.92 -13.75
N PRO A 217 -23.19 -11.83 -13.04
CA PRO A 217 -23.57 -10.63 -12.32
C PRO A 217 -22.41 -10.16 -11.43
N TYR A 218 -22.11 -8.86 -11.48
CA TYR A 218 -20.97 -8.24 -10.78
C TYR A 218 -19.58 -8.73 -11.20
N GLY A 219 -19.45 -9.46 -12.32
CA GLY A 219 -18.19 -10.06 -12.77
C GLY A 219 -17.02 -9.08 -12.92
N LYS A 220 -17.29 -7.83 -13.31
CA LYS A 220 -16.31 -6.74 -13.33
C LYS A 220 -15.69 -6.47 -11.95
N TYR A 221 -16.51 -6.45 -10.89
CA TYR A 221 -16.05 -6.20 -9.52
C TYR A 221 -15.28 -7.40 -8.98
N VAL A 222 -15.78 -8.61 -9.22
CA VAL A 222 -15.09 -9.86 -8.85
C VAL A 222 -13.72 -9.93 -9.52
N ARG A 223 -13.64 -9.64 -10.82
CA ARG A 223 -12.38 -9.56 -11.55
C ARG A 223 -11.42 -8.55 -10.93
N ASN A 224 -11.87 -7.32 -10.68
CA ASN A 224 -11.04 -6.29 -10.06
C ASN A 224 -10.55 -6.71 -8.66
N ALA A 225 -11.39 -7.38 -7.87
CA ALA A 225 -11.03 -7.88 -6.55
C ALA A 225 -9.96 -8.99 -6.62
N VAL A 226 -10.11 -9.96 -7.53
CA VAL A 226 -9.11 -11.02 -7.75
C VAL A 226 -7.78 -10.42 -8.19
N ILE A 227 -7.79 -9.52 -9.17
CA ILE A 227 -6.58 -8.84 -9.64
C ILE A 227 -5.92 -8.09 -8.49
N GLY A 228 -6.69 -7.29 -7.73
CA GLY A 228 -6.20 -6.53 -6.58
C GLY A 228 -5.59 -7.42 -5.50
N PHE A 229 -6.22 -8.55 -5.19
CA PHE A 229 -5.73 -9.53 -4.23
C PHE A 229 -4.43 -10.19 -4.70
N CYS A 230 -4.35 -10.65 -5.95
CA CYS A 230 -3.14 -11.23 -6.52
C CYS A 230 -1.98 -10.21 -6.52
N SER A 231 -2.24 -8.97 -6.94
CA SER A 231 -1.25 -7.88 -6.88
C SER A 231 -0.76 -7.63 -5.44
N ALA A 232 -1.67 -7.62 -4.46
CA ALA A 232 -1.31 -7.45 -3.04
C ALA A 232 -0.48 -8.63 -2.52
N ALA A 233 -0.86 -9.87 -2.83
CA ALA A 233 -0.14 -11.07 -2.38
C ALA A 233 1.30 -11.11 -2.93
N VAL A 234 1.50 -10.81 -4.22
CA VAL A 234 2.85 -10.74 -4.83
C VAL A 234 3.68 -9.65 -4.19
N SER A 235 3.12 -8.44 -4.07
CA SER A 235 3.75 -7.29 -3.41
C SER A 235 4.18 -7.58 -1.97
N ASP A 236 3.29 -8.23 -1.22
CA ASP A 236 3.53 -8.58 0.17
C ASP A 236 4.64 -9.61 0.30
N THR A 237 4.66 -10.66 -0.53
CA THR A 237 5.73 -11.65 -0.56
C THR A 237 7.08 -10.99 -0.88
N CYS A 238 7.16 -10.13 -1.89
CA CYS A 238 8.41 -9.45 -2.26
C CYS A 238 8.93 -8.49 -1.18
N SER A 239 8.03 -7.83 -0.44
CA SER A 239 8.40 -6.81 0.55
C SER A 239 8.48 -7.33 1.99
N ASN A 240 8.13 -8.58 2.27
CA ASN A 240 7.90 -9.05 3.64
C ASN A 240 9.14 -9.00 4.54
N SER A 241 10.29 -9.47 4.06
CA SER A 241 11.54 -9.49 4.85
C SER A 241 11.97 -8.08 5.27
N LEU A 242 11.75 -7.08 4.41
CA LEU A 242 12.00 -5.66 4.73
C LEU A 242 11.05 -5.17 5.83
N ARG A 243 9.79 -5.61 5.85
CA ARG A 243 8.82 -5.28 6.91
C ARG A 243 9.16 -5.94 8.24
N VAL A 244 9.65 -7.18 8.18
CA VAL A 244 10.19 -7.93 9.32
C VAL A 244 11.38 -7.17 9.92
N LEU A 245 12.35 -6.77 9.09
CA LEU A 245 13.51 -5.99 9.52
C LEU A 245 13.13 -4.61 10.08
N LYS A 246 12.23 -3.90 9.39
CA LYS A 246 11.68 -2.62 9.85
C LYS A 246 11.13 -2.75 11.27
N THR A 247 10.22 -3.68 11.48
CA THR A 247 9.53 -3.85 12.77
C THR A 247 10.50 -4.31 13.85
N THR A 248 11.35 -5.30 13.54
CA THR A 248 12.36 -5.81 14.47
C THR A 248 13.28 -4.69 14.96
N ARG A 249 13.82 -3.90 14.04
CA ARG A 249 14.77 -2.83 14.36
C ARG A 249 14.09 -1.66 15.08
N GLN A 250 12.88 -1.29 14.66
CA GLN A 250 12.14 -0.18 15.24
C GLN A 250 11.74 -0.46 16.70
N THR A 251 11.28 -1.68 17.02
CA THR A 251 10.83 -2.02 18.38
C THR A 251 11.91 -2.66 19.26
N ALA A 252 13.12 -2.90 18.74
CA ALA A 252 14.23 -3.37 19.57
C ALA A 252 14.59 -2.34 20.65
N LEU A 253 14.73 -2.78 21.91
CA LEU A 253 15.14 -1.93 23.03
C LEU A 253 16.59 -1.48 22.89
N VAL A 254 17.45 -2.42 22.54
CA VAL A 254 18.85 -2.16 22.18
C VAL A 254 18.92 -1.95 20.67
N PRO A 255 19.53 -0.86 20.17
CA PRO A 255 19.71 -0.66 18.75
C PRO A 255 20.43 -1.85 18.11
N VAL A 256 19.80 -2.43 17.09
CA VAL A 256 20.35 -3.53 16.30
C VAL A 256 20.57 -3.05 14.87
N SER A 257 21.61 -3.53 14.18
CA SER A 257 21.79 -3.25 12.76
C SER A 257 20.81 -4.06 11.89
N TYR A 258 20.65 -3.75 10.60
CA TYR A 258 19.81 -4.57 9.72
C TYR A 258 20.45 -5.94 9.46
N ALA A 259 21.77 -5.98 9.34
CA ALA A 259 22.51 -7.21 9.15
C ALA A 259 22.39 -8.11 10.39
N ASP A 260 22.53 -7.55 11.59
CA ASP A 260 22.44 -8.32 12.82
C ASP A 260 21.00 -8.79 13.07
N ALA A 261 19.99 -7.94 12.81
CA ALA A 261 18.60 -8.35 12.88
C ALA A 261 18.28 -9.49 11.89
N ALA A 262 18.81 -9.45 10.67
CA ALA A 262 18.67 -10.54 9.71
C ALA A 262 19.37 -11.81 10.21
N LYS A 263 20.62 -11.72 10.65
CA LYS A 263 21.41 -12.84 11.18
C LYS A 263 20.72 -13.50 12.37
N GLU A 264 20.23 -12.72 13.32
CA GLU A 264 19.50 -13.23 14.50
C GLU A 264 18.24 -13.99 14.11
N ILE A 265 17.48 -13.48 13.13
CA ILE A 265 16.25 -14.14 12.67
C ILE A 265 16.57 -15.42 11.92
N ILE A 266 17.54 -15.39 11.01
CA ILE A 266 17.97 -16.55 10.22
C ILE A 266 18.56 -17.62 11.13
N ALA A 267 19.35 -17.26 12.13
CA ALA A 267 19.90 -18.21 13.09
C ALA A 267 18.80 -18.92 13.91
N LYS A 268 17.70 -18.24 14.22
CA LYS A 268 16.59 -18.78 15.03
C LYS A 268 15.55 -19.57 14.23
N GLU A 269 15.22 -19.11 13.02
CA GLU A 269 14.07 -19.59 12.25
C GLU A 269 14.39 -19.88 10.77
N GLY A 270 15.67 -19.79 10.39
CA GLY A 270 16.11 -19.95 9.01
C GLY A 270 15.57 -18.87 8.06
N LEU A 271 15.73 -19.14 6.76
CA LEU A 271 15.21 -18.27 5.70
C LEU A 271 13.67 -18.23 5.72
N VAL A 272 13.02 -19.31 6.16
CA VAL A 272 11.56 -19.38 6.28
C VAL A 272 11.04 -18.34 7.27
N GLY A 273 11.68 -18.18 8.43
CA GLY A 273 11.34 -17.10 9.36
C GLY A 273 11.63 -15.72 8.78
N PHE A 274 12.82 -15.54 8.19
CA PHE A 274 13.23 -14.23 7.65
C PHE A 274 12.29 -13.69 6.57
N PHE A 275 11.85 -14.54 5.63
CA PHE A 275 10.94 -14.14 4.56
C PHE A 275 9.46 -14.35 4.89
N GLY A 276 9.11 -15.24 5.83
CA GLY A 276 7.73 -15.70 6.05
C GLY A 276 7.04 -15.20 7.30
N ARG A 277 7.75 -14.60 8.28
CA ARG A 277 7.13 -14.06 9.51
C ARG A 277 5.96 -13.14 9.18
N GLY A 278 4.78 -13.43 9.74
CA GLY A 278 3.57 -12.64 9.58
C GLY A 278 2.97 -12.60 8.16
N LEU A 279 3.59 -13.23 7.16
CA LEU A 279 3.18 -13.11 5.74
C LEU A 279 1.76 -13.64 5.51
N LYS A 280 1.43 -14.81 6.06
CA LYS A 280 0.08 -15.40 5.96
C LYS A 280 -0.98 -14.47 6.54
N THR A 281 -0.72 -13.93 7.73
CA THR A 281 -1.61 -12.96 8.39
C THR A 281 -1.76 -11.70 7.55
N ARG A 282 -0.67 -11.22 6.93
CA ARG A 282 -0.67 -10.05 6.07
C ARG A 282 -1.55 -10.24 4.84
N ILE A 283 -1.37 -11.34 4.10
CA ILE A 283 -2.16 -11.66 2.91
C ILE A 283 -3.64 -11.77 3.27
N LEU A 284 -3.96 -12.48 4.37
CA LEU A 284 -5.33 -12.57 4.87
C LEU A 284 -5.90 -11.19 5.23
N THR A 285 -5.13 -10.37 5.96
CA THR A 285 -5.54 -9.01 6.34
C THR A 285 -5.85 -8.19 5.11
N ASN A 286 -4.98 -8.19 4.11
CA ASN A 286 -5.17 -7.42 2.89
C ASN A 286 -6.35 -7.93 2.06
N GLY A 287 -6.60 -9.24 2.04
CA GLY A 287 -7.80 -9.82 1.42
C GLY A 287 -9.09 -9.36 2.10
N ILE A 288 -9.15 -9.38 3.44
CA ILE A 288 -10.28 -8.85 4.21
C ILE A 288 -10.44 -7.35 3.98
N GLN A 289 -9.32 -6.60 3.94
CA GLN A 289 -9.35 -5.16 3.67
C GLN A 289 -9.94 -4.85 2.30
N GLY A 290 -9.48 -5.52 1.23
CA GLY A 290 -10.00 -5.29 -0.12
C GLY A 290 -11.41 -5.81 -0.35
N ALA A 291 -11.92 -6.71 0.51
CA ALA A 291 -13.32 -7.12 0.48
C ALA A 291 -14.25 -6.09 1.17
N LEU A 292 -13.74 -5.32 2.13
CA LEU A 292 -14.52 -4.37 2.92
C LEU A 292 -14.47 -2.93 2.38
N PHE A 293 -13.41 -2.56 1.66
CA PHE A 293 -13.13 -1.21 1.18
C PHE A 293 -12.65 -1.24 -0.27
#